data_AF-A0A382YPU8-F1
#
_entry.id   AF-A0A382YPU8-F1
#
_cell.length_a   1.000
_cell.length_b   1.000
_cell.length_c   1.000
_cell.angle_alpha   90.00
_cell.angle_beta   90.00
_cell.angle_gamma   90.00
#
_symmetry.space_group_name_H-M   'P 1'
#
loop_
_entity.id
_entity.type
_entity.pdbx_description
1 polymer ?
#
loop_
_entity_poly.entity_id
_entity_poly.type
_entity_poly.pdbx_seq_one_letter_code
_entity_poly.pdbx_strand_id
1 'polypeptide(L)' 'MRHQKKGRKLNRTASHRKALFSNLAASLVIHKKITTTDAKGKELRSYVERLVTYAKQGDVHGRRLI' A
#
# COMPACT_ATOMS: atom_id res chain seq x y z
N MET A 1 6.51 26.66 0.53
CA MET A 1 6.02 25.33 0.06
C MET A 1 6.57 24.23 0.95
N ARG A 2 5.91 23.07 1.07
CA ARG A 2 6.47 21.96 1.87
C ARG A 2 7.51 21.20 1.05
N HIS A 3 8.79 21.47 1.30
CA HIS A 3 9.90 20.83 0.60
C HIS A 3 9.95 19.32 0.86
N GLN A 4 10.34 18.54 -0.16
CA GLN A 4 10.54 17.07 -0.10
C GLN A 4 9.35 16.26 0.44
N LYS A 5 8.12 16.74 0.25
CA LYS A 5 6.92 16.02 0.72
C LYS A 5 6.73 14.70 -0.03
N LYS A 6 6.97 13.58 0.65
CA LYS A 6 6.61 12.24 0.19
C LYS A 6 5.20 11.86 0.63
N GLY A 7 4.46 11.23 -0.28
CA GLY A 7 3.14 10.65 -0.05
C GLY A 7 1.96 11.64 -0.07
N ARG A 8 0.79 11.13 -0.44
CA ARG A 8 -0.47 11.88 -0.54
C ARG A 8 -1.38 11.64 0.68
N LYS A 9 -2.04 12.70 1.17
CA LYS A 9 -3.02 12.60 2.29
C LYS A 9 -4.39 12.07 1.86
N LEU A 10 -4.71 12.07 0.57
CA LEU A 10 -5.97 11.55 -0.01
C LEU A 10 -7.24 12.04 0.70
N ASN A 11 -7.22 13.25 1.27
CA ASN A 11 -8.28 13.84 2.10
C ASN A 11 -8.81 12.89 3.20
N ARG A 12 -7.92 12.11 3.81
CA ARG A 12 -8.26 11.12 4.84
C ARG A 12 -7.31 11.23 6.03
N THR A 13 -7.81 10.85 7.20
CA THR A 13 -6.99 10.63 8.40
C THR A 13 -5.99 9.49 8.19
N ALA A 14 -4.97 9.41 9.04
CA ALA A 14 -3.93 8.38 8.91
C ALA A 14 -4.50 6.95 9.08
N SER A 15 -5.42 6.76 10.04
CA SER A 15 -6.08 5.47 10.28
C SER A 15 -6.88 5.00 9.07
N HIS A 16 -7.72 5.88 8.51
CA HIS A 16 -8.52 5.55 7.33
C HIS A 16 -7.63 5.26 6.10
N ARG A 17 -6.53 6.00 5.90
CA ARG A 17 -5.58 5.67 4.82
C ARG A 17 -4.95 4.30 5.01
N LYS A 18 -4.56 3.93 6.23
CA LYS A 18 -3.98 2.60 6.51
C LYS A 18 -4.96 1.48 6.13
N ALA A 19 -6.21 1.60 6.58
CA ALA A 19 -7.27 0.65 6.24
C ALA A 19 -7.54 0.59 4.72
N LEU A 20 -7.60 1.74 4.05
CA LEU A 20 -7.81 1.82 2.61
C LEU A 20 -6.71 1.07 1.83
N PHE A 21 -5.43 1.30 2.15
CA PHE A 21 -4.34 0.64 1.46
C PHE A 21 -4.27 -0.85 1.76
N SER A 22 -4.59 -1.27 3.00
CA SER A 22 -4.69 -2.69 3.36
C SER A 22 -5.73 -3.40 2.49
N ASN A 23 -6.93 -2.82 2.35
CA ASN A 23 -8.01 -3.41 1.56
C ASN A 23 -7.68 -3.43 0.07
N LEU A 24 -7.13 -2.33 -0.48
CA LEU A 24 -6.72 -2.28 -1.89
C LEU A 24 -5.60 -3.27 -2.22
N ALA A 25 -4.63 -3.45 -1.31
CA ALA A 25 -3.56 -4.42 -1.49
C ALA A 25 -4.11 -5.85 -1.50
N ALA A 26 -5.00 -6.19 -0.56
CA ALA A 26 -5.67 -7.48 -0.53
C ALA A 26 -6.47 -7.75 -1.82
N SER A 27 -7.30 -6.80 -2.26
CA SER A 27 -8.04 -6.92 -3.53
C SER A 27 -7.12 -7.07 -4.74
N LEU A 28 -6.00 -6.35 -4.78
CA LEU A 28 -5.03 -6.49 -5.88
C LEU A 28 -4.41 -7.89 -5.92
N VAL A 29 -4.05 -8.46 -4.77
CA VAL A 29 -3.47 -9.80 -4.70
C VAL A 29 -4.50 -10.87 -5.12
N ILE A 30 -5.73 -10.76 -4.64
CA ILE A 30 -6.81 -11.73 -4.93
C ILE A 30 -7.21 -11.67 -6.41
N HIS A 31 -7.46 -10.47 -6.94
CA HIS A 31 -8.03 -10.30 -8.27
C HIS A 31 -7.00 -10.06 -9.38
N LYS A 32 -5.70 -9.96 -9.03
CA LYS A 32 -4.55 -9.69 -9.92
C LYS A 32 -4.57 -8.33 -10.64
N LYS A 33 -5.74 -7.68 -10.75
CA LYS A 33 -5.93 -6.35 -11.35
C LYS A 33 -7.10 -5.66 -10.66
N ILE A 34 -6.96 -4.37 -10.40
CA ILE A 34 -8.02 -3.51 -9.86
C ILE A 34 -8.06 -2.18 -10.61
N THR A 35 -9.24 -1.57 -10.69
CA THR A 35 -9.41 -0.21 -11.21
C THR A 35 -9.51 0.76 -10.03
N THR A 36 -8.66 1.78 -10.00
CA THR A 36 -8.66 2.81 -8.95
C THR A 36 -8.23 4.16 -9.53
N THR A 37 -8.34 5.22 -8.74
CA THR A 37 -7.89 6.56 -9.15
C THR A 37 -6.36 6.61 -9.26
N ASP A 38 -5.80 7.35 -10.22
CA ASP A 38 -4.35 7.49 -10.42
C ASP A 38 -3.59 7.83 -9.11
N ALA A 39 -4.13 8.76 -8.32
CA ALA A 39 -3.54 9.15 -7.04
C ALA A 39 -3.44 8.00 -6.02
N LYS A 40 -4.46 7.14 -5.95
CA LYS A 40 -4.44 5.96 -5.06
C LYS A 40 -3.52 4.89 -5.61
N GLY A 41 -3.51 4.66 -6.93
CA GLY A 41 -2.65 3.67 -7.57
C GLY A 41 -1.15 3.96 -7.37
N LYS A 42 -0.73 5.21 -7.57
CA LYS A 42 0.67 5.63 -7.36
C LYS A 42 1.14 5.41 -5.92
N GLU A 43 0.30 5.69 -4.94
CA GLU A 43 0.63 5.47 -3.52
C GLU A 43 0.57 3.99 -3.13
N LEU A 44 -0.40 3.24 -3.66
CA LEU A 44 -0.57 1.81 -3.43
C LEU A 44 0.65 1.02 -3.91
N ARG A 45 1.28 1.44 -5.02
CA ARG A 45 2.49 0.79 -5.56
C ARG A 45 3.58 0.63 -4.50
N SER A 46 3.97 1.72 -3.84
CA SER A 46 5.01 1.68 -2.80
C SER A 46 4.63 0.82 -1.60
N TYR A 47 3.33 0.78 -1.26
CA TYR A 47 2.82 -0.06 -0.19
C TYR A 47 2.92 -1.55 -0.54
N VAL A 48 2.46 -1.94 -1.74
CA VAL A 48 2.43 -3.34 -2.20
C VAL A 48 3.83 -3.87 -2.49
N GLU A 49 4.71 -3.08 -3.11
CA GLU A 49 6.10 -3.49 -3.38
C GLU A 49 6.83 -3.92 -2.10
N ARG A 50 6.64 -3.17 -1.01
CA ARG A 50 7.21 -3.52 0.29
C ARG A 50 6.68 -4.86 0.83
N LEU A 51 5.37 -5.12 0.69
CA LEU A 51 4.78 -6.40 1.10
C LEU A 51 5.34 -7.57 0.28
N VAL A 52 5.52 -7.38 -1.03
CA VAL A 52 6.13 -8.38 -1.91
C VAL A 52 7.58 -8.66 -1.50
N THR A 53 8.35 -7.65 -1.10
CA THR A 53 9.73 -7.85 -0.61
C THR A 53 9.77 -8.74 0.62
N TYR A 54 8.93 -8.50 1.62
CA TYR A 54 8.84 -9.36 2.81
C TYR A 54 8.35 -10.77 2.45
N ALA A 55 7.36 -10.87 1.55
CA ALA A 55 6.83 -12.16 1.12
C ALA A 55 7.90 -13.01 0.40
N LYS A 56 8.79 -12.38 -0.37
CA LYS A 56 9.90 -13.06 -1.06
C LYS A 56 10.99 -13.58 -0.11
N GLN A 57 11.21 -12.92 1.03
CA GLN A 57 12.19 -13.39 2.03
C GLN A 57 11.76 -14.71 2.68
N GLY A 58 10.44 -14.89 2.90
CA GLY A 58 9.86 -16.18 3.31
C GLY A 58 10.08 -16.60 4.77
N ASP A 59 10.70 -15.74 5.59
CA ASP A 59 10.96 -15.99 7.01
C ASP A 59 9.73 -15.70 7.91
N VAL A 60 9.81 -16.12 9.18
CA VAL A 60 8.72 -15.91 10.15
C VAL A 60 8.54 -14.43 10.48
N HIS A 61 9.63 -13.65 10.48
CA HIS A 61 9.58 -12.23 10.79
C HIS A 61 8.83 -11.46 9.70
N GLY A 62 9.13 -11.68 8.43
CA GLY A 62 8.45 -11.08 7.29
C GLY A 62 6.96 -11.39 7.28
N ARG A 63 6.56 -12.63 7.61
CA ARG A 63 5.13 -12.99 7.76
C ARG A 63 4.41 -12.24 8.87
N ARG A 64 5.09 -11.79 9.92
CA ARG A 64 4.52 -10.98 11.00
C ARG A 64 4.45 -9.48 10.66
N LEU A 65 5.23 -9.02 9.68
CA LEU A 65 5.26 -7.63 9.24
C LEU A 65 4.24 -7.32 8.12
N ILE A 66 3.78 -8.34 7.40
CA ILE A 66 2.69 -8.27 6.40
C ILE A 66 1.35 -8.13 7.12
#